data_AF-A0A3A8QJM7-F1
#
_entry.id   AF-A0A3A8QJM7-F1
#
_cell.length_a   1.000
_cell.length_b   1.000
_cell.length_c   1.000
_cell.angle_alpha   90.00
_cell.angle_beta   90.00
_cell.angle_gamma   90.00
#
_symmetry.space_group_name_H-M   'P 1'
#
loop_
_entity.id
_entity.type
_entity.pdbx_description
1 polymer ?
#
loop_
_entity_poly.entity_id
_entity_poly.type
_entity_poly.pdbx_seq_one_letter_code
_entity_poly.pdbx_strand_id
1 'polypeptide(L)'
;MGLGLAALLFVSGCSRAPAPPSPEFEQASRRWTALYAQKLDAAYLDPSIGEIEAQLQRVPADSVDSAASQSLLQRIQEGRTRMQAAEEEQRRAVASAQTLPTQDPSQTNFPQTPEPVAAEPADAGPEDAGVIPGPQVGTPVTEVAAGFRGCFIRFVPLTVEGRGMRETWQLSDRASCQMEFPTHRDTALVIEDGRVLALLPKSAMRTVRRYQDGGTVPEDGGR
;
A
#
# COMPACT_ATOMS: atom_id res chain seq x y z
N MET A 1 4.98 -81.80 20.28
CA MET A 1 3.85 -81.52 19.36
C MET A 1 3.38 -80.13 19.73
N GLY A 2 3.59 -79.05 18.99
CA GLY A 2 3.58 -78.82 17.56
C GLY A 2 2.91 -77.43 17.44
N LEU A 3 3.70 -76.44 17.06
CA LEU A 3 3.45 -75.00 17.03
C LEU A 3 2.04 -74.52 16.60
N GLY A 4 1.59 -73.45 17.24
CA GLY A 4 0.37 -72.71 16.89
C GLY A 4 0.46 -71.96 15.56
N LEU A 5 -0.70 -71.63 15.00
CA LEU A 5 -0.83 -70.78 13.82
C LEU A 5 -1.87 -69.70 14.10
N ALA A 6 -1.39 -68.48 14.33
CA ALA A 6 -2.18 -67.27 14.33
C ALA A 6 -2.52 -66.90 12.88
N ALA A 7 -3.81 -66.76 12.58
CA ALA A 7 -4.29 -66.27 11.30
C ALA A 7 -4.14 -64.75 11.22
N LEU A 8 -3.03 -64.29 10.63
CA LEU A 8 -2.86 -62.90 10.19
C LEU A 8 -3.57 -62.72 8.85
N LEU A 9 -4.76 -62.14 8.89
CA LEU A 9 -5.47 -61.65 7.71
C LEU A 9 -4.70 -60.45 7.15
N PHE A 10 -4.03 -60.67 6.01
CA PHE A 10 -3.42 -59.64 5.20
C PHE A 10 -4.52 -58.71 4.65
N VAL A 11 -4.57 -57.48 5.14
CA VAL A 11 -5.24 -56.37 4.46
C VAL A 11 -4.38 -56.02 3.25
N SER A 12 -4.70 -56.61 2.10
CA SER A 12 -4.17 -56.20 0.81
C SER A 12 -4.74 -54.82 0.45
N GLY A 13 -4.10 -53.77 0.97
CA GLY A 13 -4.30 -52.42 0.51
C GLY A 13 -3.83 -52.31 -0.94
N CYS A 14 -4.75 -52.03 -1.86
CA CYS A 14 -4.43 -51.69 -3.24
C CYS A 14 -3.55 -50.45 -3.25
N SER A 15 -2.23 -50.62 -3.33
CA SER A 15 -1.29 -49.55 -3.67
C SER A 15 -1.52 -49.18 -5.13
N ARG A 16 -2.50 -48.31 -5.39
CA ARG A 16 -2.69 -47.69 -6.70
C ARG A 16 -1.40 -46.92 -6.99
N ALA A 17 -0.72 -47.28 -8.09
CA ALA A 17 0.47 -46.58 -8.53
C ALA A 17 0.17 -45.06 -8.56
N PRO A 18 1.10 -44.21 -8.11
CA PRO A 18 0.90 -42.77 -8.14
C PRO A 18 0.55 -42.36 -9.57
N ALA A 19 -0.56 -41.64 -9.71
CA ALA A 19 -1.02 -41.16 -11.00
C ALA A 19 0.06 -40.29 -11.65
N PRO A 20 0.12 -40.24 -12.98
CA PRO A 20 1.11 -39.41 -13.66
C PRO A 20 0.91 -37.92 -13.31
N PRO A 21 2.01 -37.13 -13.31
CA PRO A 21 1.92 -35.68 -13.20
C PRO A 21 1.12 -35.10 -14.36
N SER A 22 0.45 -33.97 -14.12
CA SER A 22 -0.41 -33.33 -15.12
C SER A 22 0.36 -32.29 -15.94
N PRO A 23 0.35 -32.39 -17.29
CA PRO A 23 0.99 -31.38 -18.13
C PRO A 23 0.30 -30.01 -18.03
N GLU A 24 -0.98 -29.98 -17.66
CA GLU A 24 -1.75 -28.76 -17.42
C GLU A 24 -1.20 -27.98 -16.22
N PHE A 25 -0.93 -28.66 -15.10
CA PHE A 25 -0.37 -28.01 -13.91
C PHE A 25 1.04 -27.47 -14.17
N GLU A 26 1.90 -28.23 -14.85
CA GLU A 26 3.27 -27.79 -15.16
C GLU A 26 3.27 -26.57 -16.09
N GLN A 27 2.35 -26.52 -17.05
CA GLN A 27 2.19 -25.34 -17.92
C GLN A 27 1.63 -24.13 -17.16
N ALA A 28 0.58 -24.33 -16.37
CA ALA A 28 -0.06 -23.27 -15.60
C ALA A 28 0.88 -22.67 -14.56
N SER A 29 1.60 -23.51 -13.81
CA SER A 29 2.57 -23.07 -12.79
C SER A 29 3.74 -22.29 -13.41
N ARG A 30 4.27 -22.71 -14.55
CA ARG A 30 5.30 -21.96 -15.29
C ARG A 30 4.80 -20.61 -15.76
N ARG A 31 3.60 -20.57 -16.37
CA ARG A 31 2.98 -19.32 -16.84
C ARG A 31 2.71 -18.36 -15.69
N TRP A 32 2.16 -18.87 -14.58
CA TRP A 32 1.94 -18.09 -13.36
C TRP A 32 3.23 -17.51 -12.81
N THR A 33 4.27 -18.34 -12.67
CA THR A 33 5.56 -17.91 -12.14
C THR A 33 6.18 -16.83 -13.02
N ALA A 34 6.15 -17.01 -14.34
CA ALA A 34 6.68 -16.04 -15.28
C ALA A 34 5.88 -14.72 -15.27
N LEU A 35 4.55 -14.79 -15.19
CA LEU A 35 3.68 -13.62 -15.12
C LEU A 35 3.93 -12.85 -13.81
N TYR A 36 3.95 -13.56 -12.69
CA TYR A 36 4.16 -12.97 -11.37
C TYR A 36 5.56 -12.37 -11.22
N ALA A 37 6.60 -13.01 -11.77
CA ALA A 37 7.95 -12.46 -11.77
C ALA A 37 8.06 -11.12 -12.52
N GLN A 38 7.25 -10.92 -13.57
CA GLN A 38 7.28 -9.71 -14.38
C GLN A 38 6.41 -8.58 -13.81
N LYS A 39 5.24 -8.93 -13.24
CA LYS A 39 4.20 -7.95 -12.89
C LYS A 39 3.89 -7.87 -11.40
N LEU A 40 4.45 -8.76 -10.58
CA LEU A 40 4.19 -8.87 -9.15
C LEU A 40 2.68 -8.86 -8.89
N ASP A 41 2.20 -7.99 -8.01
CA ASP A 41 0.77 -7.93 -7.65
C ASP A 41 -0.14 -7.48 -8.82
N ALA A 42 0.39 -6.77 -9.82
CA ALA A 42 -0.38 -6.44 -11.01
C ALA A 42 -0.70 -7.68 -11.86
N ALA A 43 0.00 -8.80 -11.66
CA ALA A 43 -0.32 -10.07 -12.31
C ALA A 43 -1.73 -10.57 -11.99
N TYR A 44 -2.25 -10.28 -10.78
CA TYR A 44 -3.58 -10.74 -10.34
C TYR A 44 -4.73 -10.13 -11.13
N LEU A 45 -4.50 -8.99 -11.78
CA LEU A 45 -5.49 -8.29 -12.61
C LEU A 45 -5.21 -8.47 -14.11
N ASP A 46 -4.19 -9.25 -14.46
CA ASP A 46 -3.81 -9.47 -15.85
C ASP A 46 -4.85 -10.36 -16.56
N PRO A 47 -5.26 -10.04 -17.80
CA PRO A 47 -6.24 -10.83 -18.54
C PRO A 47 -5.80 -12.28 -18.79
N SER A 48 -4.49 -12.55 -18.88
CA SER A 48 -3.95 -13.90 -19.08
C SER A 48 -4.17 -14.83 -17.88
N ILE A 49 -4.53 -14.28 -16.70
CA ILE A 49 -4.76 -15.08 -15.51
C ILE A 49 -5.95 -16.04 -15.66
N GLY A 50 -6.97 -15.64 -16.44
CA GLY A 50 -8.14 -16.50 -16.69
C GLY A 50 -7.78 -17.78 -17.44
N GLU A 51 -6.80 -17.72 -18.34
CA GLU A 51 -6.30 -18.93 -19.02
C GLU A 51 -5.55 -19.85 -18.05
N ILE A 52 -4.78 -19.29 -17.13
CA ILE A 52 -4.04 -20.03 -16.10
C ILE A 52 -5.03 -20.70 -15.15
N GLU A 53 -6.05 -19.98 -14.67
CA GLU A 53 -7.12 -20.54 -13.83
C GLU A 53 -7.83 -21.70 -14.54
N ALA A 54 -8.18 -21.52 -15.82
CA ALA A 54 -8.83 -22.57 -16.60
C ALA A 54 -7.94 -23.80 -16.85
N GLN A 55 -6.62 -23.63 -16.91
CA GLN A 55 -5.67 -24.75 -16.97
C GLN A 55 -5.58 -25.48 -15.64
N LEU A 56 -5.53 -24.75 -14.51
CA LEU A 56 -5.50 -25.35 -13.17
C LEU A 56 -6.77 -26.14 -12.86
N GLN A 57 -7.93 -25.67 -13.32
CA GLN A 57 -9.21 -26.38 -13.18
C GLN A 57 -9.30 -27.66 -14.01
N ARG A 58 -8.50 -27.81 -15.07
CA ARG A 58 -8.47 -29.01 -15.92
C ARG A 58 -7.59 -30.13 -15.36
N VAL A 59 -6.84 -29.88 -14.29
CA VAL A 59 -5.99 -30.89 -13.66
C VAL A 59 -6.87 -32.02 -13.11
N PRO A 60 -6.65 -33.28 -13.51
CA PRO A 60 -7.43 -34.41 -13.03
C PRO A 60 -7.36 -34.56 -11.51
N ALA A 61 -8.50 -34.86 -10.88
CA ALA A 61 -8.57 -34.99 -9.42
C ALA A 61 -7.74 -36.15 -8.88
N ASP A 62 -7.46 -37.17 -9.70
CA ASP A 62 -6.63 -38.32 -9.40
C ASP A 62 -5.13 -38.08 -9.65
N SER A 63 -4.75 -36.95 -10.25
CA SER A 63 -3.33 -36.59 -10.47
C SER A 63 -2.62 -36.27 -9.14
N VAL A 64 -1.33 -36.58 -9.09
CA VAL A 64 -0.44 -36.18 -7.97
C VAL A 64 -0.37 -34.66 -7.77
N ASP A 65 -0.67 -33.88 -8.81
CA ASP A 65 -0.62 -32.42 -8.77
C ASP A 65 -1.96 -31.77 -8.37
N SER A 66 -3.02 -32.57 -8.17
CA SER A 66 -4.37 -32.09 -7.88
C SER A 66 -4.41 -31.11 -6.68
N ALA A 67 -3.77 -31.48 -5.57
CA ALA A 67 -3.72 -30.64 -4.37
C ALA A 67 -2.93 -29.33 -4.61
N ALA A 68 -1.80 -29.41 -5.33
CA ALA A 68 -0.99 -28.24 -5.66
C ALA A 68 -1.72 -27.30 -6.63
N SER A 69 -2.44 -27.85 -7.59
CA SER A 69 -3.28 -27.11 -8.53
C SER A 69 -4.38 -26.34 -7.82
N GLN A 70 -5.12 -27.00 -6.93
CA GLN A 70 -6.20 -26.37 -6.15
C GLN A 70 -5.67 -25.27 -5.24
N SER A 71 -4.52 -25.50 -4.57
CA SER A 71 -3.88 -24.48 -3.73
C SER A 71 -3.46 -23.26 -4.54
N LEU A 72 -2.86 -23.47 -5.73
CA LEU A 72 -2.46 -22.37 -6.60
C LEU A 72 -3.68 -21.60 -7.13
N LEU A 73 -4.72 -22.32 -7.56
CA LEU A 73 -5.97 -21.73 -8.04
C LEU A 73 -6.62 -20.85 -6.96
N GLN A 74 -6.72 -21.35 -5.73
CA GLN A 74 -7.27 -20.60 -4.61
C GLN A 74 -6.47 -19.31 -4.35
N ARG A 75 -5.14 -19.40 -4.28
CA ARG A 75 -4.28 -18.22 -4.07
C ARG A 75 -4.45 -17.17 -5.17
N ILE A 76 -4.60 -17.60 -6.42
CA ILE A 76 -4.83 -16.72 -7.56
C ILE A 76 -6.18 -16.01 -7.42
N GLN A 77 -7.24 -16.75 -7.09
CA GLN A 77 -8.60 -16.20 -6.93
C GLN A 77 -8.71 -15.22 -5.76
N GLU A 78 -8.11 -15.56 -4.61
CA GLU A 78 -8.03 -14.68 -3.45
C GLU A 78 -7.25 -13.40 -3.76
N GLY A 79 -6.10 -13.52 -4.43
CA GLY A 79 -5.29 -12.40 -4.88
C GLY A 79 -6.07 -11.47 -5.82
N ARG A 80 -6.74 -12.04 -6.83
CA ARG A 80 -7.59 -11.28 -7.77
C ARG A 80 -8.70 -10.53 -7.06
N THR A 81 -9.41 -11.20 -6.15
CA THR A 81 -10.52 -10.60 -5.39
C THR A 81 -10.03 -9.42 -4.55
N ARG A 82 -8.89 -9.58 -3.86
CA ARG A 82 -8.28 -8.50 -3.09
C ARG A 82 -7.87 -7.31 -3.96
N MET A 83 -7.24 -7.56 -5.11
CA MET A 83 -6.78 -6.50 -6.00
C MET A 83 -7.94 -5.76 -6.68
N GLN A 84 -9.01 -6.47 -7.05
CA GLN A 84 -10.23 -5.86 -7.57
C GLN A 84 -10.92 -4.97 -6.53
N ALA A 85 -11.02 -5.45 -5.28
CA ALA A 85 -11.56 -4.63 -4.19
C ALA A 85 -10.74 -3.36 -3.97
N ALA A 86 -9.41 -3.44 -4.04
CA ALA A 86 -8.52 -2.29 -3.91
C ALA A 86 -8.68 -1.29 -5.08
N GLU A 87 -8.84 -1.76 -6.33
CA GLU A 87 -9.16 -0.88 -7.47
C GLU A 87 -10.52 -0.20 -7.31
N GLU A 88 -11.54 -0.93 -6.88
CA GLU A 88 -12.87 -0.37 -6.67
C GLU A 88 -12.87 0.67 -5.55
N GLU A 89 -12.18 0.41 -4.45
CA GLU A 89 -12.04 1.36 -3.34
C GLU A 89 -11.34 2.64 -3.81
N GLN A 90 -10.26 2.52 -4.58
CA GLN A 90 -9.59 3.68 -5.19
C GLN A 90 -10.53 4.45 -6.11
N ARG A 91 -11.29 3.77 -6.97
CA ARG A 91 -12.28 4.42 -7.85
C ARG A 91 -13.36 5.16 -7.05
N ARG A 92 -13.86 4.56 -5.96
CA ARG A 92 -14.84 5.20 -5.07
C ARG A 92 -14.25 6.42 -4.36
N ALA A 93 -13.00 6.35 -3.90
CA ALA A 93 -12.32 7.46 -3.27
C ALA A 93 -12.09 8.64 -4.23
N VAL A 94 -11.76 8.35 -5.50
CA VAL A 94 -11.64 9.39 -6.54
C VAL A 94 -13.00 9.98 -6.90
N ALA A 95 -14.04 9.15 -7.05
CA ALA A 95 -15.39 9.62 -7.37
C ALA A 95 -15.98 10.48 -6.24
N SER A 96 -15.80 10.09 -4.97
CA SER A 96 -16.29 10.86 -3.83
C SER A 96 -15.61 12.22 -3.71
N ALA A 97 -14.31 12.32 -4.06
CA ALA A 97 -13.59 13.58 -4.14
C ALA A 97 -14.14 14.52 -5.24
N GLN A 98 -14.66 13.98 -6.35
CA GLN A 98 -15.27 14.77 -7.43
C GLN A 98 -16.69 15.25 -7.10
N THR A 99 -17.41 14.58 -6.20
CA THR A 99 -18.78 14.94 -5.78
C THR A 99 -18.86 15.92 -4.63
N LEU A 100 -17.73 16.31 -4.02
CA LEU A 100 -17.72 17.46 -3.13
C LEU A 100 -18.09 18.69 -3.97
N PRO A 101 -19.10 19.49 -3.58
CA PRO A 101 -19.36 20.75 -4.25
C PRO A 101 -18.06 21.52 -4.22
N THR A 102 -17.54 21.88 -5.40
CA THR A 102 -16.57 22.97 -5.49
C THR A 102 -17.35 24.18 -4.99
N GLN A 103 -17.28 24.46 -3.69
CA GLN A 103 -17.78 25.71 -3.15
C GLN A 103 -17.04 26.79 -3.92
N ASP A 104 -17.82 27.54 -4.69
CA ASP A 104 -17.35 28.73 -5.37
C ASP A 104 -16.61 29.61 -4.34
N PRO A 105 -15.29 29.83 -4.48
CA PRO A 105 -14.55 30.68 -3.55
C PRO A 105 -15.02 32.15 -3.61
N SER A 106 -15.97 32.49 -4.49
CA SER A 106 -16.49 33.84 -4.70
C SER A 106 -17.70 34.21 -3.82
N GLN A 107 -18.26 33.29 -3.03
CA GLN A 107 -19.53 33.51 -2.29
C GLN A 107 -19.38 33.61 -0.77
N THR A 108 -18.16 33.72 -0.24
CA THR A 108 -17.98 34.08 1.16
C THR A 108 -17.71 35.57 1.29
N ASN A 109 -18.75 36.28 1.70
CA ASN A 109 -18.67 37.59 2.32
C ASN A 109 -17.91 37.44 3.66
N PHE A 110 -16.60 37.29 3.57
CA PHE A 110 -15.69 37.43 4.71
C PHE A 110 -15.44 38.93 4.92
N PRO A 111 -15.42 39.43 6.16
CA PRO A 111 -14.88 40.75 6.44
C PRO A 111 -13.46 40.81 5.86
N GLN A 112 -13.20 41.77 4.96
CA GLN A 112 -11.84 42.05 4.50
C GLN A 112 -10.99 42.31 5.74
N THR A 113 -10.07 41.41 6.03
CA THR A 113 -8.95 41.71 6.92
C THR A 113 -8.24 42.90 6.28
N PRO A 114 -8.05 44.03 6.99
CA PRO A 114 -7.42 45.20 6.41
C PRO A 114 -6.06 44.80 5.83
N GLU A 115 -5.80 45.27 4.61
CA GLU A 115 -4.51 45.14 3.95
C GLU A 115 -3.39 45.44 4.96
N PRO A 116 -2.36 44.58 5.08
CA PRO A 116 -1.25 44.88 5.95
C PRO A 116 -0.61 46.16 5.43
N VAL A 117 -0.76 47.23 6.21
CA VAL A 117 -0.04 48.48 6.05
C VAL A 117 1.42 48.12 5.87
N ALA A 118 2.00 48.58 4.75
CA ALA A 118 3.41 48.46 4.47
C ALA A 118 4.19 48.98 5.69
N ALA A 119 4.74 48.07 6.48
CA ALA A 119 5.71 48.40 7.49
C ALA A 119 6.99 48.79 6.76
N GLU A 120 7.43 50.02 7.00
CA GLU A 120 8.77 50.50 6.61
C GLU A 120 9.86 49.52 7.08
N PRO A 121 10.97 49.42 6.34
CA PRO A 121 11.98 48.40 6.56
C PRO A 121 12.70 48.67 7.89
N ALA A 122 12.50 47.77 8.87
CA ALA A 122 13.39 47.67 10.00
C ALA A 122 14.71 47.07 9.49
N ASP A 123 15.72 47.93 9.32
CA ASP A 123 17.10 47.52 9.14
C ASP A 123 17.61 46.89 10.45
N ALA A 124 17.78 45.58 10.42
CA ALA A 124 18.52 44.81 11.41
C ALA A 124 19.22 43.63 10.73
N GLY A 125 20.21 43.93 9.88
CA GLY A 125 21.34 43.04 9.58
C GLY A 125 21.08 41.85 8.62
N PRO A 126 22.09 41.40 7.86
CA PRO A 126 21.95 40.27 6.94
C PRO A 126 22.11 38.97 7.73
N GLU A 127 21.04 38.48 8.33
CA GLU A 127 20.98 37.06 8.70
C GLU A 127 20.59 36.28 7.45
N ASP A 128 21.62 35.69 6.85
CA ASP A 128 21.61 34.74 5.74
C ASP A 128 20.77 33.49 6.11
N ALA A 129 19.46 33.64 6.21
CA ALA A 129 18.51 32.54 6.33
C ALA A 129 18.31 31.94 4.94
N GLY A 130 19.32 31.18 4.52
CA GLY A 130 19.34 30.47 3.25
C GLY A 130 17.99 29.82 2.97
N VAL A 131 17.50 30.01 1.74
CA VAL A 131 16.30 29.37 1.20
C VAL A 131 16.31 27.91 1.62
N ILE A 132 15.46 27.53 2.59
CA ILE A 132 15.39 26.14 3.06
C ILE A 132 14.89 25.32 1.86
N PRO A 133 15.74 24.48 1.26
CA PRO A 133 15.38 23.78 0.04
C PRO A 133 14.27 22.79 0.35
N GLY A 134 13.22 22.80 -0.45
CA GLY A 134 12.12 21.84 -0.36
C GLY A 134 10.77 22.47 0.01
N PRO A 135 9.73 21.63 0.17
CA PRO A 135 8.38 22.09 0.44
C PRO A 135 8.27 22.68 1.85
N GLN A 136 7.49 23.74 1.96
CA GLN A 136 7.20 24.47 3.19
C GLN A 136 5.70 24.48 3.47
N VAL A 137 5.30 24.99 4.64
CA VAL A 137 3.88 25.23 4.93
C VAL A 137 3.28 26.13 3.83
N GLY A 138 2.11 25.73 3.32
CA GLY A 138 1.41 26.38 2.23
C GLY A 138 1.77 25.87 0.82
N THR A 139 2.87 25.12 0.66
CA THR A 139 3.26 24.55 -0.63
C THR A 139 2.12 23.65 -1.17
N PRO A 140 1.67 23.86 -2.41
CA PRO A 140 0.61 23.04 -2.99
C PRO A 140 1.08 21.59 -3.20
N VAL A 141 0.20 20.63 -2.94
CA VAL A 141 0.50 19.20 -3.06
C VAL A 141 0.91 18.81 -4.48
N THR A 142 0.42 19.54 -5.50
CA THR A 142 0.83 19.36 -6.90
C THR A 142 2.30 19.71 -7.12
N GLU A 143 2.81 20.72 -6.42
CA GLU A 143 4.23 21.08 -6.42
C GLU A 143 5.05 20.09 -5.59
N VAL A 144 4.52 19.60 -4.46
CA VAL A 144 5.15 18.50 -3.70
C VAL A 144 5.35 17.26 -4.59
N ALA A 145 4.33 16.90 -5.36
CA ALA A 145 4.33 15.71 -6.21
C ALA A 145 5.25 15.84 -7.44
N ALA A 146 5.36 17.03 -8.05
CA ALA A 146 6.04 17.22 -9.33
C ALA A 146 7.22 18.20 -9.31
N GLY A 147 7.18 19.24 -8.48
CA GLY A 147 8.13 20.36 -8.47
C GLY A 147 9.49 20.02 -7.88
N PHE A 148 9.56 19.09 -6.93
CA PHE A 148 10.80 18.73 -6.22
C PHE A 148 11.48 17.49 -6.81
N ARG A 149 11.56 17.41 -8.14
CA ARG A 149 12.20 16.30 -8.89
C ARG A 149 11.67 14.90 -8.50
N GLY A 150 10.43 14.83 -8.03
CA GLY A 150 9.80 13.60 -7.53
C GLY A 150 10.46 13.04 -6.27
N CYS A 151 11.21 13.85 -5.51
CA CYS A 151 11.88 13.40 -4.29
C CYS A 151 10.93 13.20 -3.11
N PHE A 152 9.70 13.71 -3.18
CA PHE A 152 8.68 13.47 -2.17
C PHE A 152 7.71 12.40 -2.66
N ILE A 153 7.40 11.46 -1.77
CA ILE A 153 6.50 10.34 -2.03
C ILE A 153 5.38 10.34 -1.00
N ARG A 154 4.22 9.78 -1.38
CA ARG A 154 3.13 9.54 -0.44
C ARG A 154 3.58 8.58 0.65
N PHE A 155 3.18 8.89 1.88
CA PHE A 155 3.42 8.07 3.06
C PHE A 155 2.10 7.57 3.64
N VAL A 156 2.15 6.81 4.75
CA VAL A 156 0.93 6.32 5.40
C VAL A 156 0.10 7.49 5.94
N PRO A 157 -1.23 7.49 5.74
CA PRO A 157 -2.10 8.50 6.33
C PRO A 157 -1.93 8.52 7.87
N LEU A 158 -1.84 9.72 8.44
CA LEU A 158 -1.71 9.90 9.88
C LEU A 158 -3.00 10.47 10.46
N THR A 159 -3.40 10.00 11.64
CA THR A 159 -4.46 10.65 12.41
C THR A 159 -3.85 11.82 13.17
N VAL A 160 -4.26 13.03 12.82
CA VAL A 160 -3.84 14.27 13.48
C VAL A 160 -4.88 14.64 14.54
N GLU A 161 -4.41 14.93 15.75
CA GLU A 161 -5.27 15.31 16.87
C GLU A 161 -6.15 16.52 16.51
N GLY A 162 -7.45 16.42 16.76
CA GLY A 162 -8.43 17.46 16.42
C GLY A 162 -8.75 17.62 14.93
N ARG A 163 -8.03 16.94 14.02
CA ARG A 163 -8.24 17.03 12.56
C ARG A 163 -8.66 15.72 11.91
N GLY A 164 -8.34 14.57 12.53
CA GLY A 164 -8.65 13.24 11.99
C GLY A 164 -7.60 12.76 11.00
N MET A 165 -7.96 11.81 10.14
CA MET A 165 -7.02 11.23 9.17
C MET A 165 -6.59 12.27 8.13
N ARG A 166 -5.29 12.34 7.83
CA ARG A 166 -4.71 13.24 6.84
C ARG A 166 -3.74 12.52 5.92
N GLU A 167 -3.72 12.94 4.66
CA GLU A 167 -2.70 12.52 3.70
C GLU A 167 -1.35 13.05 4.17
N THR A 168 -0.32 12.23 4.04
CA THR A 168 1.04 12.63 4.36
C THR A 168 2.00 12.28 3.23
N TRP A 169 3.06 13.08 3.14
CA TRP A 169 4.15 12.88 2.21
C TRP A 169 5.46 12.86 2.99
N GLN A 170 6.47 12.19 2.46
CA GLN A 170 7.80 12.19 3.04
C GLN A 170 8.86 12.28 1.95
N LEU A 171 10.08 12.63 2.36
CA LEU A 171 11.24 12.53 1.51
C LEU A 171 11.51 11.05 1.17
N SER A 172 11.81 10.78 -0.10
CA SER A 172 12.23 9.49 -0.61
C SER A 172 13.60 9.10 -0.07
N ASP A 173 13.76 7.81 0.19
CA ASP A 173 14.94 7.19 0.78
C ASP A 173 16.15 7.17 -0.19
N ARG A 174 15.98 7.67 -1.42
CA ARG A 174 17.04 7.77 -2.43
C ARG A 174 18.13 8.74 -1.97
N ALA A 175 19.39 8.31 -2.05
CA ALA A 175 20.55 9.11 -1.63
C ALA A 175 20.59 10.51 -2.27
N SER A 176 20.23 10.64 -3.56
CA SER A 176 20.14 11.93 -4.25
C SER A 176 19.15 12.89 -3.58
N CYS A 177 17.95 12.39 -3.23
CA CYS A 177 16.91 13.18 -2.58
C CYS A 177 17.28 13.54 -1.15
N GLN A 178 17.90 12.63 -0.41
CA GLN A 178 18.38 12.88 0.94
C GLN A 178 19.49 13.94 0.99
N MET A 179 20.37 13.97 -0.01
CA MET A 179 21.41 15.00 -0.11
C MET A 179 20.85 16.36 -0.53
N GLU A 180 19.84 16.37 -1.39
CA GLU A 180 19.22 17.60 -1.89
C GLU A 180 18.30 18.28 -0.86
N PHE A 181 17.56 17.51 -0.08
CA PHE A 181 16.60 18.01 0.92
C PHE A 181 16.92 17.47 2.32
N PRO A 182 18.10 17.79 2.89
CA PRO A 182 18.55 17.19 4.15
C PRO A 182 17.66 17.55 5.34
N THR A 183 17.00 18.70 5.29
CA THR A 183 16.08 19.20 6.33
C THR A 183 14.78 18.39 6.44
N HIS A 184 14.45 17.57 5.44
CA HIS A 184 13.17 16.83 5.36
C HIS A 184 13.32 15.33 5.58
N ARG A 185 14.53 14.83 5.90
CA ARG A 185 14.80 13.38 6.08
C ARG A 185 13.91 12.74 7.14
N ASP A 186 13.76 13.44 8.26
CA ASP A 186 13.01 12.98 9.43
C ASP A 186 11.68 13.70 9.60
N THR A 187 11.11 14.17 8.49
CA THR A 187 9.89 14.97 8.50
C THR A 187 8.84 14.30 7.62
N ALA A 188 7.59 14.28 8.09
CA ALA A 188 6.44 14.08 7.21
C ALA A 188 5.71 15.40 7.01
N LEU A 189 5.26 15.61 5.78
CA LEU A 189 4.45 16.74 5.38
C LEU A 189 2.99 16.32 5.51
N VAL A 190 2.23 17.02 6.35
CA VAL A 190 0.79 16.81 6.49
C VAL A 190 0.08 17.66 5.47
N ILE A 191 -0.83 17.06 4.69
CA ILE A 191 -1.60 17.77 3.67
C ILE A 191 -3.00 18.06 4.18
N GLU A 192 -3.44 19.30 4.01
CA GLU A 192 -4.82 19.75 4.20
C GLU A 192 -5.21 20.69 3.07
N ASP A 193 -6.42 20.54 2.54
CA ASP A 193 -6.94 21.37 1.44
C ASP A 193 -5.98 21.47 0.24
N GLY A 194 -5.29 20.36 -0.07
CA GLY A 194 -4.35 20.27 -1.19
C GLY A 194 -3.04 21.04 -0.98
N ARG A 195 -2.69 21.42 0.25
CA ARG A 195 -1.46 22.14 0.59
C ARG A 195 -0.79 21.54 1.82
N VAL A 196 0.50 21.79 1.98
CA VAL A 196 1.23 21.42 3.20
C VAL A 196 0.70 22.26 4.37
N LEU A 197 0.02 21.60 5.31
CA LEU A 197 -0.46 22.20 6.55
C LEU A 197 0.68 22.35 7.56
N ALA A 198 1.46 21.29 7.71
CA ALA A 198 2.50 21.21 8.74
C ALA A 198 3.62 20.27 8.33
N LEU A 199 4.82 20.57 8.83
CA LEU A 199 5.98 19.70 8.77
C LEU A 199 6.14 19.06 10.15
N LEU A 200 5.86 17.76 10.24
CA LEU A 200 5.93 17.03 11.50
C LEU A 200 7.21 16.20 11.55
N PRO A 201 8.05 16.35 12.59
CA PRO A 201 9.15 15.43 12.79
C PRO A 201 8.59 14.03 13.07
N LYS A 202 9.17 13.00 12.46
CA LYS A 202 8.77 11.61 12.63
C LYS A 202 8.86 11.16 14.09
N SER A 203 9.76 11.75 14.87
CA SER A 203 9.88 11.53 16.31
C SER A 203 8.67 11.98 17.13
N ALA A 204 7.83 12.88 16.61
CA ALA A 204 6.58 13.29 17.25
C ALA A 204 5.41 12.34 16.95
N MET A 205 5.60 11.36 16.07
CA MET A 205 4.56 10.41 15.69
C MET A 205 4.54 9.24 16.66
N ARG A 206 3.34 8.76 16.99
CA ARG A 206 3.13 7.56 17.81
C ARG A 206 2.37 6.52 17.00
N THR A 207 2.90 5.31 16.93
CA THR A 207 2.17 4.17 16.39
C THR A 207 1.19 3.69 17.46
N VAL A 208 -0.10 3.71 17.14
CA VAL A 208 -1.15 3.21 18.03
C VAL A 208 -1.73 1.95 17.38
N ARG A 209 -1.59 0.80 18.02
CA ARG A 209 -2.30 -0.42 17.61
C ARG A 209 -3.74 -0.31 18.07
N ARG A 210 -4.68 -0.26 17.13
CA ARG A 210 -6.12 -0.30 17.42
C ARG A 210 -6.58 -1.75 17.23
N TYR A 211 -7.01 -2.39 18.32
CA TYR A 211 -7.63 -3.72 18.24
C TYR A 211 -9.05 -3.59 17.67
N GLN A 212 -9.60 -4.67 17.10
CA GLN A 212 -10.94 -4.67 16.48
C GLN A 212 -12.05 -4.22 17.44
N ASP A 213 -11.77 -4.28 18.74
CA ASP A 213 -12.66 -3.94 19.85
C ASP A 213 -12.66 -2.43 20.19
N GLY A 214 -11.91 -1.61 19.44
CA GLY A 214 -11.84 -0.15 19.61
C GLY A 214 -10.88 0.35 20.70
N GLY A 215 -10.22 -0.55 21.43
CA GLY A 215 -9.18 -0.21 22.40
C GLY A 215 -7.88 0.27 21.74
N THR A 216 -7.29 1.32 22.30
CA THR A 216 -5.94 1.82 21.93
C THR A 216 -5.00 1.66 23.12
N VAL A 217 -3.89 0.96 22.93
CA VAL A 217 -2.78 0.93 23.90
C VAL A 217 -1.56 1.55 23.20
N PRO A 218 -0.88 2.55 23.79
CA PRO A 218 0.40 3.01 23.25
C PRO A 218 1.39 1.84 23.27
N GLU A 219 2.18 1.70 22.20
CA GLU A 219 3.28 0.74 22.16
C GLU A 219 4.36 1.25 23.12
N ASP A 220 4.38 0.73 24.35
CA ASP A 220 5.42 1.03 25.32
C ASP A 220 6.78 0.66 24.73
N GLY A 221 7.66 1.67 24.61
CA GLY A 221 9.05 1.50 24.20
C GLY A 221 9.79 0.64 25.21
N GLY A 222 9.77 -0.67 24.97
CA GLY A 222 10.59 -1.65 25.67
C GLY A 222 12.04 -1.53 25.25
N ARG A 223 12.86 -1.12 26.22
CA ARG A 223 14.32 -0.97 26.20
C ARG A 223 15.08 -2.24 25.82
#